data_AF-A0AAW8KGW9-F1
#
_entry.id   AF-A0AAW8KGW9-F1
#
_cell.length_a   1.000
_cell.length_b   1.000
_cell.length_c   1.000
_cell.angle_alpha   90.00
_cell.angle_beta   90.00
_cell.angle_gamma   90.00
#
_symmetry.space_group_name_H-M   'P 1'
#
loop_
_entity.id
_entity.type
_entity.pdbx_description
1 polymer ?
#
loop_
_entity_poly.entity_id
_entity_poly.type
_entity_poly.pdbx_seq_one_letter_code
_entity_poly.pdbx_strand_id
1 'polypeptide(L)'
;GRIIGDYRRVALYGIDRLIEEKEKDLKKLDGPMTEDRIRLREEVSEQIRTMGRMKNMASYYGVDISKPATNAQEATQYLYMGYLAGIKENNG
;
A
#
# COMPACT_ATOMS: atom_id res chain seq x y z
N GLY A 1 -8.03 3.27 -16.62
CA GLY A 1 -7.03 3.81 -15.69
C GLY A 1 -5.64 3.57 -16.28
N ARG A 2 -4.69 4.52 -16.15
CA ARG A 2 -3.31 4.41 -16.68
C ARG A 2 -2.23 4.49 -15.59
N ILE A 3 -2.57 4.06 -14.37
CA ILE A 3 -1.65 4.07 -13.22
C ILE A 3 -1.26 2.63 -12.92
N ILE A 4 0.05 2.35 -12.91
CA ILE A 4 0.61 1.05 -12.55
C ILE A 4 1.26 1.20 -11.17
N GLY A 5 0.67 0.57 -10.16
CA GLY A 5 1.30 0.48 -8.84
C GLY A 5 2.54 -0.40 -8.88
N ASP A 6 3.57 -0.08 -8.11
CA ASP A 6 4.76 -0.93 -7.96
C ASP A 6 4.49 -2.08 -6.98
N TYR A 7 3.70 -3.07 -7.41
CA TYR A 7 3.21 -4.17 -6.56
C TYR A 7 4.32 -5.06 -5.99
N ARG A 8 5.51 -5.05 -6.62
CA ARG A 8 6.70 -5.76 -6.13
C ARG A 8 7.12 -5.33 -4.73
N ARG A 9 6.80 -4.08 -4.33
CA ARG A 9 7.09 -3.55 -3.00
C ARG A 9 6.40 -4.33 -1.89
N VAL A 10 5.22 -4.89 -2.15
CA VAL A 10 4.49 -5.72 -1.19
C VAL A 10 5.32 -6.96 -0.86
N ALA A 11 5.83 -7.65 -1.89
CA ALA A 11 6.72 -8.80 -1.72
C ALA A 11 8.05 -8.42 -1.04
N LEU A 12 8.67 -7.33 -1.48
CA LEU A 12 10.01 -6.95 -1.05
C LEU A 12 10.08 -6.42 0.39
N TYR A 13 9.07 -5.67 0.83
CA TYR A 13 9.11 -4.94 2.11
C TYR A 13 8.03 -5.38 3.11
N GLY A 14 6.95 -6.03 2.65
CA GLY A 14 5.75 -6.23 3.45
C GLY A 14 4.95 -4.94 3.63
N ILE A 15 3.65 -5.08 3.87
CA ILE A 15 2.73 -3.94 4.03
C ILE A 15 3.07 -3.08 5.26
N ASP A 16 3.49 -3.68 6.37
CA ASP A 16 3.70 -2.92 7.61
C ASP A 16 4.84 -1.90 7.45
N ARG A 17 5.94 -2.32 6.81
CA ARG A 17 7.07 -1.42 6.49
C ARG A 17 6.66 -0.28 5.56
N LEU A 18 5.80 -0.56 4.58
CA LEU A 18 5.31 0.44 3.63
C LEU A 18 4.39 1.46 4.30
N ILE A 19 3.53 1.00 5.23
CA ILE A 19 2.69 1.87 6.06
C ILE A 19 3.57 2.77 6.94
N GLU A 20 4.56 2.21 7.64
CA GLU A 20 5.48 2.99 8.49
C GLU A 20 6.18 4.10 7.71
N GLU A 21 6.64 3.82 6.48
CA GLU A 21 7.25 4.86 5.64
C GLU A 21 6.25 5.92 5.21
N LYS A 22 5.01 5.54 4.88
CA LYS A 22 3.95 6.49 4.55
C LYS A 22 3.52 7.35 5.74
N GLU A 23 3.53 6.81 6.94
CA GLU A 23 3.29 7.59 8.16
C GLU A 23 4.42 8.59 8.41
N LYS A 24 5.68 8.22 8.12
CA LYS A 24 6.81 9.17 8.16
C LYS A 24 6.65 10.25 7.10
N ASP A 25 6.24 9.91 5.89
CA ASP A 25 5.95 10.88 4.83
C ASP A 25 4.85 11.86 5.28
N LEU A 26 3.76 11.36 5.85
CA LEU A 26 2.67 12.18 6.37
C LEU A 26 3.11 13.12 7.49
N LYS A 27 4.02 12.67 8.37
CA LYS A 27 4.61 13.50 9.43
C LYS A 27 5.52 14.59 8.87
N LYS A 28 6.25 14.33 7.78
CA LYS A 28 7.09 15.31 7.08
C LYS A 28 6.30 16.36 6.30
N LEU A 29 5.01 16.15 6.05
CA LEU A 29 4.12 17.15 5.46
C LEU A 29 3.68 18.19 6.51
N ASP A 30 4.64 18.86 7.12
CA ASP A 30 4.46 19.89 8.15
C ASP A 30 4.47 21.31 7.57
N GLY A 31 4.32 22.33 8.43
CA GLY A 31 4.29 23.75 8.04
C GLY A 31 2.91 24.30 7.67
N PRO A 32 2.83 25.48 6.99
CA PRO A 32 1.55 26.13 6.65
C PRO A 32 0.58 25.23 5.87
N MET A 33 -0.69 25.25 6.24
CA MET A 33 -1.74 24.44 5.62
C MET A 33 -2.27 25.12 4.35
N THR A 34 -1.47 25.07 3.29
CA THR A 34 -1.91 25.44 1.94
C THR A 34 -2.81 24.37 1.36
N GLU A 35 -3.67 24.74 0.39
CA GLU A 35 -4.59 23.80 -0.28
C GLU A 35 -3.86 22.58 -0.85
N ASP A 36 -2.75 22.78 -1.56
CA ASP A 36 -1.94 21.70 -2.12
C ASP A 36 -1.41 20.74 -1.05
N ARG A 37 -1.03 21.27 0.12
CA ARG A 37 -0.53 20.45 1.22
C ARG A 37 -1.64 19.68 1.89
N ILE A 38 -2.81 20.29 2.09
CA ILE A 38 -3.98 19.61 2.64
C ILE A 38 -4.35 18.43 1.74
N ARG A 39 -4.47 18.67 0.42
CA ARG A 39 -4.76 17.62 -0.56
C ARG A 39 -3.73 16.50 -0.52
N LEU A 40 -2.43 16.83 -0.52
CA LEU A 40 -1.37 15.83 -0.46
C LEU A 40 -1.41 15.00 0.85
N ARG A 41 -1.71 15.62 1.98
CA ARG A 41 -1.88 14.92 3.26
C ARG A 41 -3.07 13.96 3.24
N GLU A 42 -4.18 14.36 2.63
CA GLU A 42 -5.35 13.51 2.45
C GLU A 42 -5.04 12.30 1.55
N GLU A 43 -4.36 12.53 0.42
CA GLU A 43 -3.93 11.46 -0.49
C GLU A 43 -3.00 10.46 0.19
N VAL A 44 -2.00 10.93 0.95
CA VAL A 44 -1.09 10.06 1.70
C VAL A 44 -1.84 9.28 2.79
N SER A 45 -2.79 9.92 3.46
CA SER A 45 -3.63 9.25 4.47
C SER A 45 -4.52 8.17 3.84
N GLU A 46 -5.07 8.42 2.65
CA GLU A 46 -5.83 7.41 1.91
C GLU A 46 -4.95 6.25 1.43
N GLN A 47 -3.71 6.52 1.01
CA GLN A 47 -2.74 5.47 0.68
C GLN A 47 -2.48 4.54 1.88
N ILE A 48 -2.30 5.11 3.09
CA ILE A 48 -2.13 4.33 4.33
C ILE A 48 -3.36 3.45 4.59
N ARG A 49 -4.56 4.02 4.52
CA ARG A 49 -5.81 3.25 4.69
C ARG A 49 -5.96 2.13 3.66
N THR A 50 -5.63 2.43 2.40
CA THR A 50 -5.65 1.46 1.30
C THR A 50 -4.71 0.30 1.57
N MET A 51 -3.48 0.55 2.01
CA MET A 51 -2.54 -0.50 2.39
C MET A 51 -3.09 -1.40 3.53
N GLY A 52 -3.81 -0.82 4.49
CA GLY A 52 -4.54 -1.58 5.51
C GLY A 52 -5.63 -2.47 4.90
N ARG A 53 -6.41 -1.95 3.95
CA ARG A 53 -7.41 -2.74 3.19
C ARG A 53 -6.76 -3.87 2.39
N MET A 54 -5.59 -3.65 1.81
CA MET A 54 -4.83 -4.71 1.10
C MET A 54 -4.48 -5.88 2.03
N LYS A 55 -4.03 -5.59 3.25
CA LYS A 55 -3.71 -6.62 4.26
C LYS A 55 -4.96 -7.41 4.67
N ASN A 56 -6.07 -6.72 4.93
CA ASN A 56 -7.35 -7.35 5.23
C ASN A 56 -7.89 -8.18 4.04
N MET A 57 -7.67 -7.73 2.81
CA MET A 57 -8.05 -8.48 1.63
C MET A 57 -7.27 -9.79 1.53
N ALA A 58 -5.95 -9.74 1.69
CA ALA A 58 -5.09 -10.91 1.62
C ALA A 58 -5.42 -11.94 2.71
N SER A 59 -5.82 -11.49 3.91
CA SER A 59 -6.17 -12.38 5.01
C SER A 59 -7.42 -13.22 4.73
N TYR A 60 -8.39 -12.74 3.93
CA TYR A 60 -9.52 -13.57 3.46
C TYR A 60 -9.07 -14.76 2.60
N TYR A 61 -7.89 -14.68 1.99
CA TYR A 61 -7.29 -15.77 1.23
C TYR A 61 -6.30 -16.60 2.07
N GLY A 62 -6.21 -16.37 3.38
CA GLY A 62 -5.25 -17.02 4.27
C GLY A 62 -3.80 -16.59 4.05
N VAL A 63 -3.58 -15.44 3.40
CA VAL A 63 -2.24 -14.91 3.10
C VAL A 63 -1.96 -13.71 4.01
N ASP A 64 -0.91 -13.82 4.83
CA ASP A 64 -0.39 -12.68 5.58
C ASP A 64 0.69 -11.98 4.76
N ILE A 65 0.43 -10.73 4.34
CA ILE A 65 1.37 -9.87 3.58
C ILE A 65 1.98 -8.75 4.45
N SER A 66 1.87 -8.86 5.78
CA SER A 66 2.39 -7.85 6.72
C SER A 66 3.91 -7.69 6.62
N LYS A 67 4.62 -8.82 6.54
CA LYS A 67 6.09 -8.91 6.48
C LYS A 67 6.60 -9.16 5.06
N PRO A 68 7.90 -8.97 4.79
CA PRO A 68 8.51 -9.34 3.51
C PRO A 68 8.33 -10.83 3.19
N ALA A 69 8.23 -11.15 1.90
CA ALA A 69 8.24 -12.53 1.43
C ALA A 69 9.60 -13.19 1.72
N THR A 70 9.57 -14.43 2.19
CA THR A 70 10.75 -15.21 2.58
C THR A 70 11.19 -16.21 1.50
N ASN A 71 10.32 -16.49 0.53
CA ASN A 71 10.56 -17.44 -0.54
C ASN A 71 9.88 -17.01 -1.85
N ALA A 72 10.20 -17.71 -2.94
CA ALA A 72 9.71 -17.38 -4.28
C ALA A 72 8.18 -17.52 -4.43
N GLN A 73 7.58 -18.48 -3.71
CA GLN A 73 6.13 -18.68 -3.71
C GLN A 73 5.43 -17.49 -3.06
N GLU A 74 5.87 -17.08 -1.86
CA GLU A 74 5.36 -15.89 -1.17
C GLU A 74 5.57 -14.63 -2.01
N ALA A 75 6.75 -14.45 -2.62
CA ALA A 75 7.03 -13.26 -3.41
C ALA A 75 6.06 -13.12 -4.59
N THR A 76 5.76 -14.23 -5.27
CA THR A 76 4.78 -14.26 -6.37
C THR A 76 3.36 -14.03 -5.85
N GLN A 77 2.99 -14.67 -4.75
CA GLN A 77 1.68 -14.53 -4.10
C GLN A 77 1.42 -13.10 -3.63
N TYR A 78 2.41 -12.45 -3.01
CA TYR A 78 2.29 -11.10 -2.45
C TYR A 78 2.20 -10.06 -3.54
N LEU A 79 2.99 -10.20 -4.61
CA LEU A 79 2.89 -9.37 -5.80
C LEU A 79 1.49 -9.45 -6.39
N TYR A 80 0.94 -10.67 -6.54
CA TYR A 80 -0.41 -10.87 -7.04
C TYR A 80 -1.47 -10.26 -6.12
N MET A 81 -1.34 -10.40 -4.79
CA MET A 81 -2.24 -9.76 -3.84
C MET A 81 -2.19 -8.22 -3.96
N GLY A 82 -1.01 -7.65 -4.17
CA GLY A 82 -0.85 -6.22 -4.45
C GLY A 82 -1.63 -5.78 -5.70
N TYR A 83 -1.48 -6.53 -6.79
CA TYR A 83 -2.20 -6.28 -8.03
C TYR A 83 -3.73 -6.45 -7.89
N LEU A 84 -4.16 -7.54 -7.24
CA LEU A 84 -5.56 -7.87 -7.01
C LEU A 84 -6.29 -6.76 -6.25
N ALA A 85 -5.63 -6.14 -5.26
CA ALA A 85 -6.19 -5.01 -4.54
C ALA A 85 -6.39 -3.79 -5.46
N GLY A 86 -5.41 -3.51 -6.34
CA GLY A 86 -5.50 -2.40 -7.30
C GLY A 86 -6.65 -2.55 -8.29
N ILE A 87 -6.91 -3.75 -8.80
CA ILE A 87 -8.03 -4.00 -9.72
C ILE A 87 -9.39 -4.07 -9.03
N LYS A 88 -9.45 -4.37 -7.73
CA LYS A 88 -10.71 -4.38 -6.96
C LYS A 88 -11.17 -2.97 -6.59
N GLU A 89 -10.24 -2.05 -6.38
CA GLU A 89 -10.57 -0.65 -6.06
C GLU A 89 -10.85 0.20 -7.30
N ASN A 90 -10.37 -0.21 -8.47
CA ASN A 90 -10.48 0.59 -9.68
C ASN A 90 -10.95 -0.24 -10.88
N ASN A 91 -12.04 0.18 -11.51
CA ASN A 91 -12.60 -0.45 -12.72
C ASN A 91 -11.96 0.13 -14.00
N GLY A 92 -10.69 0.55 -13.90
CA GLY A 92 -10.02 1.45 -14.82
C GLY A 92 -10.22 1.15 -16.29
#